data_AF-A0A093X6N3-F1
#
_entry.id   AF-A0A093X6N3-F1
#
_cell.length_a   1.000
_cell.length_b   1.000
_cell.length_c   1.000
_cell.angle_alpha   90.00
_cell.angle_beta   90.00
_cell.angle_gamma   90.00
#
_symmetry.space_group_name_H-M   'P 1'
#
loop_
_entity.id
_entity.type
_entity.pdbx_description
1 polymer ?
#
loop_
_entity_poly.entity_id
_entity_poly.type
_entity_poly.pdbx_seq_one_letter_code
_entity_poly.pdbx_strand_id
1 'polypeptide(L)'
;PTAINPSELAARGAALQASLIQEYDATDIEQSTHAAVTTVKHLAHALGVLAISDDSARGVFTPVVPAETAAPARRTIHIAAPKAGGDVLIKIVEGGSHIKVTQPEPKPKSNGAKVADAHEDGSEDDESSEEEEEETREKVWKVGGVLAELAVKGVKAGGLVEVTINVAGDLATTITAREVGGKGGVRGNLEAPQ
;
A
#
# COMPACT_ATOMS: atom_id res chain seq x y z
N PRO A 1 15.08 -14.82 11.11
CA PRO A 1 14.00 -15.77 10.74
C PRO A 1 14.39 -16.57 9.48
N THR A 2 14.57 -17.88 9.63
CA THR A 2 14.79 -18.80 8.50
C THR A 2 13.44 -19.18 7.89
N ALA A 3 13.40 -19.28 6.56
CA ALA A 3 12.18 -19.72 5.87
C ALA A 3 11.80 -21.15 6.31
N ILE A 4 10.50 -21.42 6.43
CA ILE A 4 9.96 -22.74 6.75
C ILE A 4 10.18 -23.66 5.53
N ASN A 5 10.41 -24.95 5.77
CA ASN A 5 10.49 -25.95 4.71
C ASN A 5 9.20 -25.95 3.87
N PRO A 6 9.26 -25.66 2.55
CA PRO A 6 8.08 -25.62 1.69
C PRO A 6 7.30 -26.93 1.67
N SER A 7 7.99 -28.07 1.78
CA SER A 7 7.34 -29.40 1.79
C SER A 7 6.49 -29.66 3.03
N GLU A 8 6.68 -28.89 4.11
CA GLU A 8 5.96 -29.07 5.37
C GLU A 8 4.83 -28.04 5.56
N LEU A 9 4.74 -27.03 4.68
CA LEU A 9 3.82 -25.91 4.84
C LEU A 9 2.35 -26.38 4.97
N ALA A 10 1.93 -27.28 4.08
CA ALA A 10 0.55 -27.78 4.06
C ALA A 10 0.21 -28.58 5.32
N ALA A 11 1.08 -29.51 5.72
CA ALA A 11 0.86 -30.34 6.91
C ALA A 11 0.86 -29.52 8.20
N ARG A 12 1.77 -28.55 8.32
CA ARG A 12 1.81 -27.62 9.45
C ARG A 12 0.58 -26.73 9.49
N GLY A 13 0.14 -26.21 8.34
CA GLY A 13 -1.09 -25.41 8.24
C GLY A 13 -2.33 -26.20 8.67
N ALA A 14 -2.47 -27.45 8.21
CA ALA A 14 -3.57 -28.33 8.61
C ALA A 14 -3.55 -28.63 10.11
N ALA A 15 -2.38 -28.92 10.68
CA ALA A 15 -2.24 -29.17 12.12
C ALA A 15 -2.61 -27.93 12.95
N LEU A 16 -2.16 -26.73 12.54
CA LEU A 16 -2.53 -25.49 13.21
C LEU A 16 -4.03 -25.22 13.13
N GLN A 17 -4.64 -25.39 11.96
CA GLN A 17 -6.08 -25.21 11.79
C GLN A 17 -6.87 -26.22 12.62
N ALA A 18 -6.45 -27.49 12.66
CA ALA A 18 -7.06 -28.52 13.49
C ALA A 18 -7.03 -28.13 14.97
N SER A 19 -5.88 -27.65 15.49
CA SER A 19 -5.77 -27.18 16.86
C SER A 19 -6.69 -26.01 17.20
N LEU A 20 -6.97 -25.12 16.23
CA LEU A 20 -7.88 -23.98 16.43
C LEU A 20 -9.35 -24.39 16.51
N ILE A 21 -9.74 -25.50 15.87
CA ILE A 21 -11.14 -25.94 15.76
C ILE A 21 -11.43 -27.26 16.50
N GLN A 22 -10.45 -27.83 17.21
CA GLN A 22 -10.58 -29.17 17.83
C GLN A 22 -11.71 -29.29 18.87
N GLU A 23 -12.16 -28.17 19.44
CA GLU A 23 -13.24 -28.11 20.44
C GLU A 23 -14.60 -27.69 19.86
N TYR A 24 -14.66 -27.43 18.55
CA TYR A 24 -15.90 -27.04 17.87
C TYR A 24 -16.67 -28.28 17.43
N ASP A 25 -18.00 -28.21 17.51
CA ASP A 25 -18.86 -29.25 16.98
C ASP A 25 -18.77 -29.29 15.45
N ALA A 26 -18.91 -30.48 14.86
CA ALA A 26 -18.83 -30.66 13.42
C ALA A 26 -19.84 -29.78 12.65
N THR A 27 -21.02 -29.55 13.24
CA THR A 27 -22.06 -28.68 12.67
C THR A 27 -21.63 -27.21 12.65
N ASP A 28 -20.90 -26.75 13.67
CA ASP A 28 -20.43 -25.37 13.76
C ASP A 28 -19.29 -25.12 12.77
N ILE A 29 -18.41 -26.12 12.60
CA ILE A 29 -17.35 -26.09 11.58
C ILE A 29 -17.98 -26.01 10.19
N GLU A 30 -18.95 -26.88 9.88
CA GLU A 30 -19.66 -26.88 8.59
C GLU A 30 -20.34 -25.53 8.33
N GLN A 31 -21.09 -25.01 9.31
CA GLN A 31 -21.75 -23.71 9.19
C GLN A 31 -20.77 -22.55 8.96
N SER A 32 -19.58 -22.62 9.56
CA SER A 32 -18.54 -21.61 9.37
C SER A 32 -17.97 -21.58 7.95
N THR A 33 -18.16 -22.64 7.17
CA THR A 33 -17.76 -22.68 5.75
C THR A 33 -18.80 -22.12 4.79
N HIS A 34 -20.04 -21.92 5.26
CA HIS A 34 -21.13 -21.45 4.42
C HIS A 34 -20.86 -20.06 3.84
N ALA A 35 -21.38 -19.80 2.63
CA ALA A 35 -21.22 -18.53 1.94
C ALA A 35 -21.72 -17.32 2.74
N ALA A 36 -22.72 -17.51 3.60
CA ALA A 36 -23.22 -16.47 4.51
C ALA A 36 -22.15 -15.97 5.51
N VAL A 37 -21.10 -16.75 5.77
CA VAL A 37 -19.98 -16.41 6.66
C VAL A 37 -18.73 -16.04 5.86
N THR A 38 -18.44 -16.79 4.79
CA THR A 38 -17.19 -16.65 4.03
C THR A 38 -17.25 -15.54 2.97
N THR A 39 -18.43 -15.18 2.48
CA THR A 39 -18.60 -14.12 1.46
C THR A 39 -18.81 -12.77 2.14
N VAL A 40 -17.80 -11.92 2.06
CA VAL A 40 -17.83 -10.56 2.63
C VAL A 40 -17.44 -9.51 1.59
N LYS A 41 -17.81 -8.25 1.84
CA LYS A 41 -17.44 -7.13 0.98
C LYS A 41 -15.94 -6.86 1.13
N HIS A 42 -15.28 -6.55 0.01
CA HIS A 42 -13.87 -6.17 -0.04
C HIS A 42 -13.74 -4.74 -0.57
N LEU A 43 -12.72 -4.02 -0.12
CA LEU A 43 -12.43 -2.68 -0.61
C LEU A 43 -11.82 -2.72 -2.01
N ALA A 44 -12.37 -1.96 -2.97
CA ALA A 44 -11.78 -1.86 -4.30
C ALA A 44 -10.50 -1.01 -4.34
N HIS A 45 -10.37 -0.04 -3.44
CA HIS A 45 -9.25 0.89 -3.37
C HIS A 45 -8.64 0.90 -1.97
N ALA A 46 -7.36 1.28 -1.88
CA ALA A 46 -6.74 1.46 -0.59
C ALA A 46 -7.27 2.75 0.06
N LEU A 47 -7.50 2.74 1.36
CA LEU A 47 -7.77 3.93 2.15
C LEU A 47 -6.47 4.39 2.80
N GLY A 48 -6.14 5.66 2.71
CA GLY A 48 -4.92 6.18 3.29
C GLY A 48 -5.01 7.63 3.70
N VAL A 49 -3.91 8.10 4.26
CA VAL A 49 -3.73 9.52 4.63
C VAL A 49 -2.82 10.17 3.61
N LEU A 50 -3.14 11.40 3.24
CA LEU A 50 -2.21 12.26 2.52
C LEU A 50 -1.41 13.07 3.55
N ALA A 51 -0.15 12.69 3.76
CA ALA A 51 0.76 13.48 4.59
C ALA A 51 1.35 14.61 3.74
N ILE A 52 1.14 15.86 4.13
CA ILE A 52 1.81 17.01 3.51
C ILE A 52 3.24 17.01 4.05
N SER A 53 4.20 16.64 3.19
CA SER A 53 5.63 16.81 3.48
C SER A 53 6.02 18.28 3.28
N ASP A 54 7.29 18.61 3.48
CA ASP A 54 7.82 19.98 3.41
C ASP A 54 7.52 20.72 2.07
N ASP A 55 7.08 19.99 1.02
CA ASP A 55 6.53 20.55 -0.21
C ASP A 55 4.98 20.52 -0.20
N SER A 56 4.38 21.70 -0.05
CA SER A 56 2.92 21.89 -0.03
C SER A 56 2.22 21.48 -1.34
N ALA A 57 2.96 21.22 -2.42
CA ALA A 57 2.44 20.79 -3.72
C ALA A 57 2.42 19.26 -3.92
N ARG A 58 3.09 18.46 -3.05
CA ARG A 58 3.21 17.00 -3.22
C ARG A 58 3.05 16.26 -1.89
N GLY A 59 1.81 16.05 -1.46
CA GLY A 59 1.52 15.14 -0.35
C GLY A 59 1.91 13.70 -0.69
N VAL A 60 2.54 12.99 0.27
CA VAL A 60 2.86 11.56 0.13
C VAL A 60 1.67 10.75 0.63
N PHE A 61 1.09 9.93 -0.25
CA PHE A 61 0.04 9.00 0.13
C PHE A 61 0.61 7.85 0.96
N THR A 62 0.09 7.69 2.17
CA THR A 62 0.42 6.56 3.03
C THR A 62 -0.80 5.65 3.13
N PRO A 63 -0.79 4.45 2.52
CA PRO A 63 -1.89 3.51 2.61
C PRO A 63 -2.04 3.02 4.07
N VAL A 64 -3.28 3.02 4.57
CA VAL A 64 -3.63 2.58 5.93
C VAL A 64 -4.40 1.27 5.88
N VAL A 65 -5.43 1.21 5.02
CA VAL A 65 -6.17 -0.01 4.72
C VAL A 65 -5.89 -0.36 3.26
N PRO A 66 -5.20 -1.49 2.97
CA PRO A 66 -4.92 -1.88 1.60
C PRO A 66 -6.19 -2.14 0.78
N ALA A 67 -6.07 -2.04 -0.54
CA ALA A 67 -7.10 -2.57 -1.45
C ALA A 67 -7.29 -4.08 -1.22
N GLU A 68 -8.45 -4.59 -1.58
CA GLU A 68 -8.90 -5.97 -1.38
C GLU A 68 -8.90 -6.41 0.09
N THR A 69 -9.00 -5.48 1.03
CA THR A 69 -9.21 -5.83 2.45
C THR A 69 -10.68 -6.20 2.67
N ALA A 70 -10.92 -7.41 3.18
CA ALA A 70 -12.23 -7.86 3.64
C ALA A 70 -12.77 -7.00 4.79
N ALA A 71 -14.03 -6.57 4.71
CA ALA A 71 -14.73 -5.86 5.76
C ALA A 71 -15.53 -6.82 6.66
N PRO A 72 -15.67 -6.55 7.98
CA PRO A 72 -15.18 -5.39 8.71
C PRO A 72 -13.66 -5.42 8.97
N ALA A 73 -13.01 -4.26 8.89
CA ALA A 73 -11.58 -4.13 9.12
C ALA A 73 -11.23 -2.86 9.90
N ARG A 74 -10.20 -2.95 10.74
CA ARG A 74 -9.62 -1.81 11.46
C ARG A 74 -8.11 -1.76 11.28
N ARG A 75 -7.60 -0.58 10.97
CA ARG A 75 -6.16 -0.29 10.91
C ARG A 75 -5.87 1.04 11.59
N THR A 76 -4.71 1.10 12.23
CA THR A 76 -4.22 2.27 12.93
C THR A 76 -2.79 2.54 12.49
N ILE A 77 -2.48 3.79 12.20
CA ILE A 77 -1.12 4.25 11.94
C ILE A 77 -0.81 5.47 12.81
N HIS A 78 0.49 5.73 12.98
CA HIS A 78 0.98 6.96 13.62
C HIS A 78 1.66 7.82 12.55
N ILE A 79 1.24 9.08 12.47
CA ILE A 79 1.87 10.09 11.62
C ILE A 79 2.61 11.10 12.50
N ALA A 80 3.77 11.56 12.04
CA ALA A 80 4.52 12.59 12.73
C ALA A 80 3.81 13.95 12.59
N ALA A 81 3.70 14.69 13.70
CA ALA A 81 3.28 16.09 13.66
C ALA A 81 4.43 16.98 13.17
N PRO A 82 4.13 18.21 12.70
CA PRO A 82 5.15 19.20 12.39
C PRO A 82 6.15 19.39 13.54
N LYS A 83 7.43 19.64 13.22
CA LYS A 83 8.50 19.80 14.22
C LYS A 83 8.19 20.91 15.24
N ALA A 84 7.54 21.98 14.82
CA ALA A 84 7.12 23.08 15.68
C ALA A 84 5.87 22.76 16.54
N GLY A 85 5.20 21.64 16.29
CA GLY A 85 3.88 21.33 16.84
C GLY A 85 2.78 22.14 16.15
N GLY A 86 1.60 22.16 16.77
CA GLY A 86 0.44 22.93 16.31
C GLY A 86 -0.67 22.07 15.75
N ASP A 87 -1.41 22.63 14.79
CA ASP A 87 -2.59 21.98 14.21
C ASP A 87 -2.19 21.09 13.04
N VAL A 88 -2.71 19.85 13.03
CA VAL A 88 -2.42 18.84 12.01
C VAL A 88 -3.68 18.58 11.19
N LEU A 89 -3.61 18.85 9.88
CA LEU A 89 -4.66 18.47 8.93
C LEU A 89 -4.40 17.05 8.43
N ILE A 90 -5.44 16.22 8.50
CA ILE A 90 -5.42 14.81 8.11
C ILE A 90 -6.44 14.64 7.01
N LYS A 91 -5.96 14.37 5.82
CA LYS A 91 -6.78 14.18 4.64
C LYS A 91 -6.86 12.69 4.32
N ILE A 92 -8.06 12.13 4.46
CA ILE A 92 -8.35 10.74 4.13
C ILE A 92 -8.73 10.67 2.66
N VAL A 93 -8.02 9.82 1.92
CA VAL A 93 -8.18 9.67 0.47
C VAL A 93 -8.15 8.21 0.07
N GLU A 94 -8.73 7.93 -1.09
CA GLU A 94 -8.53 6.65 -1.77
C GLU A 94 -7.19 6.63 -2.52
N GLY A 95 -6.62 5.45 -2.69
CA GLY A 95 -5.38 5.22 -3.42
C GLY A 95 -5.44 3.99 -4.31
N GLY A 96 -5.14 4.17 -5.59
CA GLY A 96 -4.95 3.08 -6.56
C GLY A 96 -3.47 2.84 -6.81
N SER A 97 -3.04 1.57 -6.86
CA SER A 97 -1.70 1.25 -7.32
C SER A 97 -1.60 1.33 -8.84
N HIS A 98 -0.54 1.94 -9.35
CA HIS A 98 -0.27 2.08 -10.77
C HIS A 98 1.18 1.71 -11.08
N ILE A 99 1.42 1.06 -12.21
CA ILE A 99 2.79 0.76 -12.66
C ILE A 99 3.23 1.85 -13.63
N LYS A 100 4.30 2.58 -13.28
CA LYS A 100 4.96 3.52 -14.18
C LYS A 100 6.07 2.76 -14.91
N VAL A 101 5.99 2.72 -16.23
CA VAL A 101 7.04 2.14 -17.09
C VAL A 101 7.92 3.29 -17.56
N THR A 102 9.22 3.21 -17.31
CA THR A 102 10.21 4.17 -17.81
C THR A 102 11.09 3.45 -18.81
N GLN A 103 11.02 3.87 -20.08
CA GLN A 103 11.91 3.38 -21.13
C GLN A 103 13.28 4.08 -21.00
N PRO A 104 14.39 3.37 -21.29
CA PRO A 104 15.73 3.95 -21.25
C PRO A 104 15.88 5.12 -22.22
N GLU A 105 16.77 6.05 -21.89
CA GLU A 105 17.08 7.17 -22.79
C GLU A 105 17.71 6.63 -24.08
N PRO A 106 17.21 7.04 -25.27
CA PRO A 106 17.75 6.53 -26.53
C PRO A 106 19.23 6.94 -26.67
N LYS A 107 20.13 5.95 -26.77
CA LYS A 107 21.56 6.18 -27.05
C LYS A 107 21.71 7.09 -28.27
N PRO A 108 22.58 8.13 -28.22
CA PRO A 108 22.80 9.00 -29.36
C PRO A 108 23.39 8.19 -30.52
N LYS A 109 22.73 8.25 -31.69
CA LYS A 109 23.27 7.68 -32.93
C LYS A 109 24.57 8.42 -33.26
N SER A 110 25.71 7.71 -33.21
CA SER A 110 26.96 8.21 -33.79
C SER A 110 26.75 8.39 -35.30
N ASN A 111 26.68 9.64 -35.76
CA ASN A 111 26.71 9.94 -37.18
C ASN A 111 28.06 9.51 -37.76
N GLY A 112 28.01 8.63 -38.77
CA GLY A 112 29.19 8.11 -39.44
C GLY A 112 30.00 9.18 -40.19
N ALA A 113 31.32 9.04 -40.14
CA ALA A 113 32.24 9.65 -41.10
C ALA A 113 32.94 8.51 -41.87
N LYS A 114 32.68 8.42 -43.18
CA LYS A 114 33.42 7.59 -44.13
C LYS A 114 34.67 8.34 -44.62
N VAL A 115 35.85 7.72 -44.51
CA VAL A 115 37.00 7.71 -45.46
C VAL A 115 38.14 6.90 -44.80
N ALA A 116 39.02 6.13 -45.43
CA ALA A 116 39.11 5.38 -46.68
C ALA A 116 40.35 4.44 -46.54
N ASP A 117 40.31 3.27 -47.19
CA ASP A 117 41.42 2.38 -47.61
C ASP A 117 42.47 1.86 -46.61
N ALA A 118 42.47 0.54 -46.35
CA ALA A 118 43.55 -0.41 -46.67
C ALA A 118 43.26 -1.84 -46.13
N HIS A 119 43.94 -2.82 -46.71
CA HIS A 119 43.65 -4.25 -46.82
C HIS A 119 44.04 -5.13 -45.60
N GLU A 120 43.33 -6.25 -45.47
CA GLU A 120 43.74 -7.60 -44.99
C GLU A 120 43.77 -8.03 -43.50
N ASP A 121 43.01 -9.12 -43.30
CA ASP A 121 43.23 -10.31 -42.47
C ASP A 121 42.80 -10.37 -40.98
N GLY A 122 41.97 -11.39 -40.70
CA GLY A 122 42.04 -12.18 -39.46
C GLY A 122 41.19 -11.76 -38.26
N SER A 123 40.15 -12.56 -37.97
CA SER A 123 39.69 -12.93 -36.61
C SER A 123 38.99 -11.82 -35.79
N GLU A 124 37.94 -11.97 -34.99
CA GLU A 124 37.00 -13.03 -34.57
C GLU A 124 35.73 -12.26 -34.10
N ASP A 125 34.57 -12.90 -34.23
CA ASP A 125 33.51 -12.87 -33.21
C ASP A 125 33.26 -11.52 -32.48
N ASP A 126 32.58 -10.56 -33.12
CA ASP A 126 31.93 -9.45 -32.42
C ASP A 126 30.44 -9.80 -32.22
N GLU A 127 30.18 -10.83 -31.40
CA GLU A 127 28.93 -10.92 -30.64
C GLU A 127 28.92 -9.75 -29.64
N SER A 128 28.72 -8.53 -30.14
CA SER A 128 28.35 -7.40 -29.32
C SER A 128 27.03 -7.76 -28.64
N SER A 129 27.12 -8.20 -27.39
CA SER A 129 26.02 -8.27 -26.44
C SER A 129 25.37 -6.89 -26.37
N GLU A 130 24.40 -6.66 -27.24
CA GLU A 130 23.38 -5.65 -27.06
C GLU A 130 22.56 -6.08 -25.84
N GLU A 131 23.06 -5.78 -24.63
CA GLU A 131 22.23 -5.70 -23.44
C GLU A 131 21.11 -4.70 -23.76
N GLU A 132 19.97 -5.21 -24.19
CA GLU A 132 18.73 -4.45 -24.29
C GLU A 132 18.46 -3.88 -22.89
N GLU A 133 18.64 -2.58 -22.72
CA GLU A 133 18.36 -1.90 -21.45
C GLU A 133 16.88 -2.14 -21.10
N GLU A 134 16.64 -3.03 -20.14
CA GLU A 134 15.29 -3.50 -19.81
C GLU A 134 14.40 -2.36 -19.30
N GLU A 135 13.13 -2.35 -19.74
CA GLU A 135 12.14 -1.38 -19.28
C GLU A 135 12.01 -1.41 -17.75
N THR A 136 12.30 -0.29 -17.07
CA THR A 136 12.15 -0.22 -15.61
C THR A 136 10.69 0.03 -15.23
N ARG A 137 10.14 -0.83 -14.37
CA ARG A 137 8.75 -0.75 -13.89
C ARG A 137 8.72 -0.39 -12.41
N GLU A 138 8.14 0.76 -12.07
CA GLU A 138 8.01 1.24 -10.69
C GLU A 138 6.53 1.25 -10.26
N LYS A 139 6.23 0.70 -9.08
CA LYS A 139 4.88 0.79 -8.48
C LYS A 139 4.72 2.14 -7.80
N VAL A 140 3.82 2.96 -8.32
CA VAL A 140 3.45 4.28 -7.77
C VAL A 140 2.01 4.30 -7.28
N TRP A 141 1.71 5.16 -6.32
CA TRP A 141 0.33 5.41 -5.87
C TRP A 141 -0.30 6.56 -6.64
N LYS A 142 -1.50 6.36 -7.15
CA LYS A 142 -2.36 7.43 -7.66
C LYS A 142 -3.41 7.76 -6.59
N VAL A 143 -3.38 8.99 -6.11
CA VAL A 143 -4.37 9.51 -5.15
C VAL A 143 -5.69 9.72 -5.87
N GLY A 144 -6.74 9.10 -5.34
CA GLY A 144 -8.12 9.20 -5.83
C GLY A 144 -8.91 10.28 -5.08
N GLY A 145 -10.19 9.98 -4.84
CA GLY A 145 -11.13 10.89 -4.19
C GLY A 145 -10.77 11.19 -2.73
N VAL A 146 -11.12 12.41 -2.30
CA VAL A 146 -11.04 12.81 -0.89
C VAL A 146 -12.31 12.35 -0.20
N LEU A 147 -12.15 11.57 0.87
CA LEU A 147 -13.27 11.03 1.64
C LEU A 147 -13.60 11.90 2.85
N ALA A 148 -12.57 12.39 3.55
CA ALA A 148 -12.74 13.21 4.73
C ALA A 148 -11.50 14.07 5.00
N GLU A 149 -11.71 15.20 5.67
CA GLU A 149 -10.65 16.06 6.20
C GLU A 149 -10.91 16.28 7.70
N LEU A 150 -9.91 15.99 8.53
CA LEU A 150 -9.97 16.12 9.98
C LEU A 150 -8.82 16.98 10.46
N ALA A 151 -9.03 17.80 11.49
CA ALA A 151 -7.98 18.63 12.08
C ALA A 151 -7.77 18.27 13.55
N VAL A 152 -6.57 17.83 13.92
CA VAL A 152 -6.17 17.64 15.32
C VAL A 152 -5.41 18.88 15.76
N LYS A 153 -5.98 19.62 16.72
CA LYS A 153 -5.43 20.90 17.17
C LYS A 153 -4.45 20.76 18.33
N GLY A 154 -3.46 21.64 18.37
CA GLY A 154 -2.56 21.79 19.51
C GLY A 154 -1.67 20.58 19.82
N VAL A 155 -1.25 19.84 18.80
CA VAL A 155 -0.31 18.72 18.94
C VAL A 155 1.06 19.25 19.39
N LYS A 156 1.71 18.55 20.33
CA LYS A 156 3.03 18.97 20.82
C LYS A 156 4.09 18.90 19.72
N ALA A 157 5.12 19.74 19.84
CA ALA A 157 6.30 19.70 18.98
C ALA A 157 6.92 18.29 18.99
N GLY A 158 7.10 17.70 17.80
CA GLY A 158 7.60 16.33 17.65
C GLY A 158 6.63 15.24 18.14
N GLY A 159 5.37 15.57 18.40
CA GLY A 159 4.32 14.63 18.76
C GLY A 159 3.94 13.70 17.61
N LEU A 160 3.19 12.66 17.95
CA LEU A 160 2.61 11.72 16.98
C LEU A 160 1.09 11.86 17.01
N VAL A 161 0.47 11.78 15.84
CA VAL A 161 -0.98 11.68 15.70
C VAL A 161 -1.34 10.26 15.30
N GLU A 162 -2.16 9.62 16.11
CA GLU A 162 -2.76 8.33 15.83
C GLU A 162 -3.99 8.50 14.96
N VAL A 163 -4.01 7.83 13.80
CA VAL A 163 -5.14 7.79 12.88
C VAL A 163 -5.63 6.35 12.79
N THR A 164 -6.88 6.13 13.13
CA THR A 164 -7.56 4.84 13.01
C THR A 164 -8.67 4.94 11.98
N ILE A 165 -8.67 4.01 11.04
CA ILE A 165 -9.74 3.81 10.05
C ILE A 165 -10.42 2.49 10.37
N ASN A 166 -11.73 2.55 10.57
CA ASN A 166 -12.58 1.40 10.87
C ASN A 166 -13.67 1.29 9.81
N VAL A 167 -13.57 0.27 8.98
CA VAL A 167 -14.55 -0.07 7.93
C VAL A 167 -15.48 -1.15 8.49
N ALA A 168 -16.78 -0.87 8.54
CA ALA A 168 -17.81 -1.83 8.96
C ALA A 168 -18.18 -2.80 7.83
N GLY A 169 -18.92 -3.87 8.14
CA GLY A 169 -19.29 -4.90 7.15
C GLY A 169 -20.18 -4.39 6.01
N ASP A 170 -20.90 -3.30 6.22
CA ASP A 170 -21.68 -2.60 5.20
C ASP A 170 -20.85 -1.58 4.38
N LEU A 171 -19.57 -1.39 4.73
CA LEU A 171 -18.61 -0.39 4.23
C LEU A 171 -18.76 1.02 4.82
N ALA A 172 -19.64 1.23 5.81
CA ALA A 172 -19.63 2.48 6.57
C ALA A 172 -18.27 2.65 7.26
N THR A 173 -17.69 3.84 7.18
CA THR A 173 -16.31 4.08 7.60
C THR A 173 -16.26 5.09 8.74
N THR A 174 -15.69 4.70 9.87
CA THR A 174 -15.40 5.59 10.99
C THR A 174 -13.91 5.91 11.00
N ILE A 175 -13.57 7.19 10.98
CA ILE A 175 -12.21 7.69 11.10
C ILE A 175 -12.06 8.38 12.45
N THR A 176 -11.01 8.03 13.20
CA THR A 176 -10.64 8.74 14.42
C THR A 176 -9.20 9.20 14.35
N ALA A 177 -8.94 10.44 14.74
CA ALA A 177 -7.61 11.00 14.82
C ALA A 177 -7.36 11.68 16.18
N ARG A 178 -6.22 11.42 16.80
CA ARG A 178 -5.85 12.02 18.10
C ARG A 178 -4.34 12.06 18.30
N GLU A 179 -3.88 12.97 19.14
CA GLU A 179 -2.48 12.93 19.62
C GLU A 179 -2.24 11.68 20.47
N VAL A 180 -1.12 10.99 20.25
CA VAL A 180 -0.71 9.83 21.05
C VAL A 180 -0.49 10.26 22.50
N GLY A 181 -1.22 9.64 23.43
CA GLY A 181 -1.19 10.01 24.84
C GLY A 181 -2.01 11.27 25.20
N GLY A 182 -2.65 11.90 24.21
CA GLY A 182 -3.59 13.00 24.42
C GLY A 182 -4.98 12.52 24.87
N LYS A 183 -5.72 13.38 25.55
CA LYS A 183 -7.11 13.11 26.01
C LYS A 183 -8.18 13.48 24.98
N GLY A 184 -7.82 14.24 23.94
CA GLY A 184 -8.75 14.73 22.90
C GLY A 184 -8.54 14.04 21.56
N GLY A 185 -9.57 14.02 20.73
CA GLY A 185 -9.52 13.48 19.37
C GLY A 185 -10.73 13.90 18.55
N VAL A 186 -10.60 13.80 17.23
CA VAL A 186 -11.70 14.03 16.28
C VAL A 186 -12.18 12.70 15.75
N ARG A 187 -13.50 12.56 15.59
CA ARG A 187 -14.15 11.41 14.98
C ARG A 187 -15.01 11.89 13.82
N GLY A 188 -14.85 11.25 12.67
CA GLY A 188 -15.71 11.40 11.49
C GLY A 188 -16.35 10.07 11.12
N ASN A 189 -17.56 10.14 10.59
CA ASN A 189 -18.33 8.99 10.14
C ASN A 189 -18.74 9.23 8.68
N LEU A 190 -18.45 8.26 7.82
CA LEU A 190 -18.89 8.19 6.44
C LEU A 190 -19.94 7.09 6.36
N GLU A 191 -21.12 7.44 5.85
CA GLU A 191 -22.19 6.47 5.62
C GLU A 191 -21.77 5.45 4.56
N ALA A 192 -22.41 4.28 4.58
CA ALA A 192 -22.15 3.27 3.58
C ALA A 192 -22.48 3.81 2.17
N PRO A 193 -21.66 3.50 1.14
CA PRO A 193 -21.98 3.85 -0.24
C PRO A 193 -23.31 3.20 -0.65
N GLN A 194 -24.16 3.96 -1.34
CA GLN A 194 -25.45 3.51 -1.87
C GLN A 194 -25.26 2.62 -3.10
#